data_AF-A0A355I9F3-F1
#
_entry.id   AF-A0A355I9F3-F1
#
_cell.length_a   1.000
_cell.length_b   1.000
_cell.length_c   1.000
_cell.angle_alpha   90.00
_cell.angle_beta   90.00
_cell.angle_gamma   90.00
#
_symmetry.space_group_name_H-M   'P 1'
#
loop_
_entity.id
_entity.type
_entity.pdbx_description
1 polymer ?
#
loop_
_entity_poly.entity_id
_entity_poly.type
_entity_poly.pdbx_seq_one_letter_code
_entity_poly.pdbx_strand_id
1 'polypeptide(L)'
;YSHKTLTAEETEAFIIESLQLSDSTYRKIEGGLIEAFVPVKRPSSFFGIEQQPFDRLLMAFGDDPRGLPTEAELVSPGSYRLNWFIDGLRSRGRLCQAYVPFN
;
A
#
# COMPACT_ATOMS: atom_id res chain seq x y z
N TYR A 1 14.82 -0.97 -23.64
CA TYR A 1 14.94 -0.84 -22.17
C TYR A 1 14.32 -2.07 -21.56
N SER A 2 15.11 -2.89 -20.85
CA SER A 2 14.61 -4.13 -20.25
C SER A 2 13.67 -3.77 -19.11
N HIS A 3 12.38 -4.04 -19.27
CA HIS A 3 11.38 -3.82 -18.22
C HIS A 3 11.68 -4.82 -17.09
N LYS A 4 12.17 -4.33 -15.95
CA LYS A 4 12.36 -5.16 -14.77
C LYS A 4 11.01 -5.30 -14.10
N THR A 5 10.27 -6.37 -14.42
CA THR A 5 9.07 -6.73 -13.67
C THR A 5 9.52 -7.08 -12.26
N LEU A 6 9.10 -6.28 -11.27
CA LEU A 6 9.39 -6.57 -9.88
C LEU A 6 8.70 -7.85 -9.47
N THR A 7 9.39 -8.70 -8.69
CA THR A 7 8.77 -9.90 -8.13
C THR A 7 7.77 -9.51 -7.03
N ALA A 8 6.89 -10.45 -6.67
CA ALA A 8 5.97 -10.27 -5.54
C ALA A 8 6.73 -9.94 -4.24
N GLU A 9 7.91 -10.53 -4.05
CA GLU A 9 8.80 -10.30 -2.91
C GLU A 9 9.37 -8.87 -2.88
N GLU A 10 9.83 -8.36 -4.03
CA GLU A 10 10.30 -6.97 -4.14
C GLU A 10 9.16 -5.97 -3.87
N THR A 11 7.94 -6.29 -4.32
CA THR A 11 6.75 -5.47 -4.08
C THR A 11 6.33 -5.50 -2.60
N GLU A 12 6.36 -6.67 -1.97
CA GLU A 12 6.06 -6.81 -0.53
C GLU A 12 7.06 -6.01 0.31
N ALA A 13 8.36 -6.14 0.02
CA ALA A 13 9.41 -5.42 0.73
C ALA A 13 9.22 -3.90 0.63
N PHE A 14 8.91 -3.39 -0.57
CA PHE A 14 8.63 -1.97 -0.78
C PHE A 14 7.43 -1.48 0.04
N ILE A 15 6.34 -2.25 0.09
CA ILE A 15 5.15 -1.86 0.86
C ILE A 15 5.44 -1.86 2.36
N ILE A 16 6.15 -2.86 2.87
CA ILE A 16 6.53 -2.92 4.29
C ILE A 16 7.39 -1.70 4.67
N GLU A 17 8.39 -1.37 3.84
CA GLU A 17 9.21 -0.18 4.05
C GLU A 17 8.36 1.09 4.03
N SER A 18 7.44 1.20 3.06
CA SER A 18 6.50 2.32 2.96
C SER A 18 5.62 2.47 4.21
N LEU A 19 5.14 1.36 4.76
CA LEU A 19 4.32 1.32 5.97
C LEU A 19 5.13 1.79 7.18
N GLN A 20 6.35 1.28 7.35
CA GLN A 20 7.26 1.70 8.43
C GLN A 20 7.58 3.19 8.36
N LEU A 21 7.85 3.72 7.16
CA LEU A 21 8.12 5.16 6.96
C LEU A 21 6.91 6.06 7.26
N SER A 22 5.71 5.49 7.29
CA SER A 22 4.47 6.21 7.54
C SER A 22 3.94 6.04 8.96
N ASP A 23 4.73 5.43 9.85
CA ASP A 23 4.32 5.04 11.22
C ASP A 23 3.01 4.23 11.22
N SER A 24 2.79 3.42 10.17
CA SER A 24 1.61 2.57 10.02
C SER A 24 1.82 1.24 10.73
N THR A 25 0.78 0.78 11.44
CA THR A 25 0.78 -0.57 12.02
C THR A 25 0.41 -1.58 10.95
N TYR A 26 1.13 -2.70 10.86
CA TYR A 26 0.78 -3.76 9.92
C TYR A 26 0.96 -5.15 10.55
N ARG A 27 0.20 -6.11 10.02
CA ARG A 27 0.21 -7.51 10.39
C ARG A 27 0.37 -8.35 9.13
N LYS A 28 1.40 -9.19 9.10
CA LYS A 28 1.53 -10.22 8.06
C LYS A 28 0.59 -11.39 8.40
N ILE A 29 -0.12 -11.87 7.39
CA ILE A 29 -1.02 -13.01 7.43
C ILE A 29 -0.42 -14.08 6.50
N GLU A 30 -0.58 -15.35 6.84
CA GLU A 30 -0.12 -16.46 5.99
C GLU A 30 -0.77 -16.40 4.60
N GLY A 31 -0.04 -16.83 3.57
CA GLY A 31 -0.52 -16.83 2.18
C GLY A 31 -0.27 -15.52 1.41
N GLY A 32 0.72 -14.72 1.83
CA GLY A 32 1.09 -13.49 1.11
C GLY A 32 0.10 -12.35 1.34
N LEU A 33 -0.53 -12.28 2.51
CA LEU A 33 -1.46 -11.21 2.86
C LEU A 33 -0.83 -10.28 3.90
N ILE A 34 -1.04 -8.97 3.75
CA ILE A 34 -0.69 -7.96 4.76
C ILE A 34 -1.93 -7.14 5.05
N GLU A 35 -2.27 -7.08 6.33
CA GLU A 35 -3.25 -6.13 6.84
C GLU A 35 -2.51 -4.92 7.42
N ALA A 36 -2.82 -3.73 6.93
CA ALA A 36 -2.20 -2.49 7.38
C ALA A 36 -3.25 -1.49 7.87
N PHE A 37 -2.89 -0.73 8.90
CA PHE A 37 -3.65 0.38 9.45
C PHE A 37 -2.87 1.65 9.18
N VAL A 38 -3.24 2.35 8.11
CA VAL A 38 -2.50 3.53 7.64
C VAL A 38 -3.14 4.78 8.21
N PRO A 39 -2.42 5.62 8.97
CA PRO A 39 -2.97 6.86 9.47
C PRO A 39 -3.26 7.82 8.30
N VAL A 40 -4.46 8.38 8.28
CA VAL A 40 -4.92 9.28 7.21
C VAL A 40 -5.29 10.61 7.81
N LYS A 41 -4.73 11.68 7.25
CA LYS A 41 -5.17 13.03 7.58
C LYS A 41 -6.47 13.31 6.82
N ARG A 42 -7.60 12.98 7.45
CA ARG A 42 -8.91 13.35 6.92
C ARG A 42 -9.30 14.75 7.43
N PRO A 43 -9.84 15.62 6.56
CA PRO A 43 -10.39 16.87 7.03
C PRO A 43 -11.53 16.59 8.01
N SER A 44 -11.64 17.42 9.05
CA SER A 44 -12.74 17.37 10.01
C SER A 44 -14.06 17.37 9.23
N SER A 45 -14.90 16.36 9.44
CA SER A 45 -16.20 16.31 8.77
C SER A 45 -17.03 17.53 9.19
N PHE A 46 -17.60 18.24 8.21
CA PHE A 46 -18.48 19.39 8.47
C PHE A 46 -19.72 19.00 9.30
N PHE A 47 -20.09 17.71 9.30
CA PHE A 47 -21.24 17.17 10.02
C PHE A 47 -20.89 16.60 11.41
N GLY A 48 -19.66 16.77 11.91
CA GLY A 48 -19.27 16.31 13.25
C GLY A 48 -19.21 14.79 13.40
N ILE A 49 -19.25 14.03 12.30
CA ILE A 49 -19.05 12.59 12.34
C ILE A 49 -17.56 12.33 12.56
N GLU A 50 -17.24 11.74 13.72
CA GLU A 50 -15.89 11.31 14.07
C GLU A 50 -15.46 10.20 13.09
N GLN A 51 -14.50 10.52 12.22
CA GLN A 51 -13.96 9.56 11.27
C GLN A 51 -12.79 8.83 11.92
N GLN A 52 -12.68 7.52 11.66
CA GLN A 52 -11.51 6.78 12.10
C GLN A 52 -10.24 7.44 11.54
N PRO A 53 -9.20 7.68 12.37
CA PRO A 53 -7.98 8.36 11.94
C PRO A 53 -7.07 7.46 11.09
N PHE A 54 -7.52 6.25 10.75
CA PHE A 54 -6.79 5.25 9.99
C PHE A 54 -7.66 4.60 8.92
N ASP A 55 -7.04 4.18 7.83
CA ASP A 55 -7.60 3.29 6.83
C ASP A 55 -7.08 1.87 7.07
N ARG A 56 -8.01 0.91 7.19
CA ARG A 56 -7.69 -0.52 7.18
C ARG A 56 -7.51 -0.97 5.74
N LEU A 57 -6.33 -1.49 5.42
CA LEU A 57 -5.95 -1.98 4.10
C LEU A 57 -5.64 -3.46 4.18
N LEU A 58 -6.18 -4.24 3.24
CA LEU A 58 -5.88 -5.65 3.11
C LEU A 58 -5.21 -5.86 1.74
N MET A 59 -3.95 -6.29 1.76
CA MET A 59 -3.07 -6.33 0.60
C MET A 59 -2.63 -7.76 0.36
N ALA A 60 -2.82 -8.25 -0.84
CA ALA A 60 -2.34 -9.57 -1.23
C ALA A 60 -1.15 -9.46 -2.19
N PHE A 61 -0.17 -10.33 -2.02
CA PHE A 61 1.06 -10.43 -2.79
C PHE A 61 1.16 -11.84 -3.35
N GLY A 62 1.21 -11.98 -4.68
CA GLY A 62 1.35 -13.27 -5.37
C GLY A 62 0.53 -13.38 -6.65
N ASP A 63 0.76 -14.46 -7.41
CA ASP A 63 0.15 -14.69 -8.73
C ASP A 63 -1.21 -15.42 -8.68
N ASP A 64 -1.58 -15.98 -7.51
CA ASP A 64 -2.84 -16.72 -7.36
C ASP A 64 -3.82 -15.99 -6.41
N PRO A 65 -4.89 -15.38 -6.92
CA PRO A 65 -5.90 -14.70 -6.11
C PRO A 65 -6.91 -15.66 -5.47
N ARG A 66 -6.80 -16.98 -5.68
CA ARG A 66 -7.77 -17.97 -5.19
C ARG A 66 -7.63 -18.14 -3.67
N GLY A 67 -8.64 -17.68 -2.94
CA GLY A 67 -8.71 -17.80 -1.47
C GLY A 67 -8.42 -16.50 -0.71
N LEU A 68 -8.21 -15.39 -1.43
CA LEU A 68 -8.10 -14.08 -0.80
C LEU A 68 -9.47 -13.59 -0.30
N PRO A 69 -9.53 -12.89 0.84
CA PRO A 69 -10.76 -12.21 1.28
C PRO A 69 -11.26 -11.21 0.23
N THR A 70 -12.58 -11.03 0.11
CA THR A 70 -13.18 -10.11 -0.88
C THR A 70 -12.69 -8.67 -0.75
N GLU A 71 -12.30 -8.27 0.46
CA GLU A 71 -11.72 -6.96 0.76
C GLU A 71 -10.20 -6.84 0.48
N ALA A 72 -9.54 -7.94 0.11
CA ALA A 72 -8.12 -7.95 -0.22
C ALA A 72 -7.90 -7.42 -1.64
N GLU A 73 -7.04 -6.41 -1.77
CA GLU A 73 -6.62 -5.92 -3.07
C GLU A 73 -5.26 -6.53 -3.44
N LEU A 74 -5.16 -7.02 -4.68
CA LEU A 74 -3.91 -7.51 -5.22
C LEU A 74 -2.94 -6.34 -5.43
N VAL A 75 -1.79 -6.41 -4.77
CA VAL A 75 -0.72 -5.43 -4.90
C VAL A 75 0.31 -5.98 -5.87
N SER A 76 0.27 -5.46 -7.09
CA SER A 76 1.18 -5.81 -8.18
C SER A 76 1.71 -4.54 -8.86
N PRO A 77 2.82 -4.61 -9.61
CA PRO A 77 3.30 -3.48 -10.41
C PRO A 77 2.18 -2.92 -11.30
N GLY A 78 1.90 -1.62 -11.16
CA GLY A 78 0.83 -0.94 -11.89
C GLY A 78 -0.57 -1.01 -11.26
N SER A 79 -0.75 -1.71 -10.14
CA SER A 79 -2.03 -1.74 -9.44
C SER A 79 -2.37 -0.40 -8.78
N TYR A 80 -3.66 -0.11 -8.67
CA TYR A 80 -4.14 1.13 -8.03
C TYR A 80 -3.62 1.26 -6.60
N ARG A 81 -3.64 0.17 -5.82
CA ARG A 81 -3.11 0.16 -4.46
C ARG A 81 -1.64 0.52 -4.37
N LEU A 82 -0.79 -0.07 -5.23
CA LEU A 82 0.63 0.21 -5.22
C LEU A 82 0.90 1.70 -5.54
N ASN A 83 0.19 2.23 -6.53
CA ASN A 83 0.27 3.65 -6.91
C ASN A 83 -0.14 4.58 -5.76
N TRP A 84 -1.20 4.24 -5.01
CA TRP A 84 -1.61 5.00 -3.84
C TRP A 84 -0.50 5.12 -2.79
N PHE A 85 0.25 4.03 -2.53
CA PHE A 85 1.41 4.07 -1.63
C PHE A 85 2.54 4.95 -2.15
N ILE A 86 2.86 4.82 -3.44
CA ILE A 86 3.90 5.63 -4.09
C ILE A 86 3.55 7.12 -4.00
N ASP A 87 2.31 7.49 -4.29
CA ASP A 87 1.85 8.87 -4.21
C ASP A 87 1.80 9.40 -2.77
N GLY A 88 1.44 8.54 -1.81
CA GLY A 88 1.53 8.83 -0.39
C GLY A 88 2.95 9.11 0.08
N LEU A 89 3.94 8.36 -0.41
CA LEU A 89 5.35 8.60 -0.09
C LEU A 89 5.91 9.85 -0.80
N ARG A 90 5.53 10.09 -2.06
CA ARG A 90 5.90 11.29 -2.82
C ARG A 90 5.38 12.56 -2.17
N SER A 91 4.10 12.59 -1.79
CA SER A 91 3.49 13.77 -1.15
C SER A 91 4.10 14.13 0.21
N ARG A 92 4.71 13.16 0.90
CA ARG A 92 5.43 13.35 2.17
C ARG A 92 6.91 13.71 1.98
N GLY A 93 7.38 13.87 0.74
CA GLY A 93 8.79 14.16 0.43
C GLY A 93 9.74 13.01 0.74
N ARG A 94 9.23 11.79 0.92
CA ARG A 94 10.02 10.59 1.26
C ARG A 94 10.46 9.81 0.01
N LEU A 95 9.84 10.08 -1.14
CA LEU A 95 10.31 9.68 -2.46
C LEU A 95 10.60 10.94 -3.29
N CYS A 96 11.79 11.03 -3.88
CA CYS A 96 12.11 12.10 -4.82
C CYS A 96 11.15 12.05 -6.02
N GLN A 97 10.74 13.21 -6.52
CA GLN A 97 9.85 13.34 -7.69
C GLN A 97 10.40 12.64 -8.95
N ALA A 98 11.71 12.42 -9.01
CA ALA A 98 12.40 11.69 -10.07
C ALA A 98 12.40 10.15 -9.90
N TYR A 99 11.91 9.61 -8.78
CA TYR A 99 11.72 8.17 -8.61
C TYR A 99 10.43 7.75 -9.32
N VAL A 100 10.59 7.37 -10.59
CA VAL A 100 9.56 6.74 -11.40
C VAL A 100 10.06 5.36 -11.78
N PRO A 101 9.72 4.30 -11.01
CA PRO A 101 10.06 2.94 -11.42
C PRO A 101 8.98 2.32 -12.33
N PHE A 102 7.85 3.00 -12.54
CA PHE A 102 6.65 2.35 -13.05
C PHE A 102 5.98 3.21 -14.13
N ASN A 103 6.08 2.72 -15.37
CA ASN A 103 5.23 3.10 -16.50
C ASN A 103 4.99 1.85 -17.35
#